data_AF-A0A965UND1-F1
#
_entry.id   AF-A0A965UND1-F1
#
_cell.length_a   1.000
_cell.length_b   1.000
_cell.length_c   1.000
_cell.angle_alpha   90.00
_cell.angle_beta   90.00
_cell.angle_gamma   90.00
#
_symmetry.space_group_name_H-M   'P 1'
#
loop_
_entity.id
_entity.type
_entity.pdbx_description
1 polymer ?
#
loop_
_entity_poly.entity_id
_entity_poly.type
_entity_poly.pdbx_seq_one_letter_code
_entity_poly.pdbx_strand_id
1 'polypeptide(L)'
;MPRGCRGTFKSLLSEGTDVMGHIKNLDIVLRNGGQEAVDAVNRMAADIEAMMPRWIPVGERLPDDYGDVLCWYVDAATGEGHCGFGCCEPNPQTGEREWDIAGVFDQPTHWMPLPEPPA
;
A
#
# COMPACT_ATOMS: atom_id res chain seq x y z
N MET A 1 -33.87 25.09 -14.91
CA MET A 1 -32.50 25.59 -14.64
C MET A 1 -32.08 25.16 -13.24
N PRO A 2 -30.92 24.50 -13.09
CA PRO A 2 -30.11 24.67 -11.88
C PRO A 2 -28.71 25.19 -12.23
N ARG A 3 -28.24 26.11 -11.39
CA ARG A 3 -26.91 26.73 -11.40
C ARG A 3 -26.02 25.91 -10.46
N GLY A 4 -24.78 25.59 -10.84
CA GLY A 4 -23.76 25.18 -9.85
C GLY A 4 -22.70 24.15 -10.26
N CYS A 5 -21.98 24.31 -11.38
CA CYS A 5 -20.76 23.51 -11.66
C CYS A 5 -19.61 24.37 -12.20
N ARG A 6 -19.45 25.62 -11.75
CA ARG A 6 -18.33 26.49 -12.20
C ARG A 6 -17.08 26.45 -11.32
N GLY A 7 -17.08 25.72 -10.21
CA GLY A 7 -15.98 25.68 -9.23
C GLY A 7 -14.92 24.59 -9.49
N THR A 8 -15.30 23.47 -10.09
CA THR A 8 -14.44 22.26 -10.20
C THR A 8 -13.44 22.30 -11.35
N PHE A 9 -13.72 23.02 -12.43
CA PHE A 9 -12.86 22.99 -13.64
C PHE A 9 -11.55 23.78 -13.47
N LYS A 10 -11.50 24.77 -12.56
CA LYS A 10 -10.28 25.55 -12.31
C LYS A 10 -9.26 24.85 -11.41
N SER A 11 -9.69 23.99 -10.47
CA SER A 11 -8.74 23.26 -9.61
C SER A 11 -8.03 22.15 -10.39
N LEU A 12 -8.76 21.40 -11.22
CA LEU A 12 -8.18 20.38 -12.11
C LEU A 12 -7.14 20.95 -13.09
N LEU A 13 -7.35 22.16 -13.61
CA LEU A 13 -6.37 22.84 -14.47
C LEU A 13 -5.15 23.35 -13.69
N SER A 14 -5.33 23.77 -12.43
CA SER A 14 -4.24 24.19 -11.54
C SER A 14 -3.35 23.01 -11.13
N GLU A 15 -3.96 21.88 -10.79
CA GLU A 15 -3.26 20.63 -10.44
C GLU A 15 -2.53 20.04 -11.67
N GLY A 16 -3.15 20.10 -12.86
CA GLY A 16 -2.50 19.66 -14.10
C GLY A 16 -1.28 20.51 -14.50
N THR A 17 -1.29 21.82 -14.22
CA THR A 17 -0.12 22.69 -14.46
C THR A 17 1.03 22.41 -13.49
N ASP A 18 0.73 21.94 -12.29
CA ASP A 18 1.71 21.64 -11.24
C ASP A 18 2.47 20.34 -11.55
N VAL A 19 1.75 19.27 -11.90
CA VAL A 19 2.34 17.97 -12.27
C VAL A 19 3.25 18.11 -13.49
N MET A 20 2.81 18.84 -14.52
CA MET A 20 3.64 19.06 -15.72
C MET A 20 4.88 19.91 -15.41
N GLY A 21 4.80 20.85 -14.47
CA GLY A 21 5.95 21.61 -13.97
C GLY A 21 6.98 20.71 -13.29
N HIS A 22 6.51 19.82 -12.41
CA HIS A 22 7.35 18.83 -11.75
C HIS A 22 8.05 17.87 -12.73
N ILE A 23 7.33 17.37 -13.74
CA ILE A 23 7.90 16.48 -14.76
C ILE A 23 8.99 17.18 -15.58
N LYS A 24 8.78 18.45 -15.98
CA LYS A 24 9.80 19.23 -16.71
C LYS A 24 11.04 19.48 -15.87
N ASN A 25 10.86 19.83 -14.59
CA ASN A 25 11.98 20.01 -13.68
C ASN A 25 12.79 18.72 -13.51
N LEU A 26 12.11 17.57 -13.41
CA LEU A 26 12.77 16.26 -13.37
C LEU A 26 13.56 15.96 -14.66
N ASP A 27 12.98 16.19 -15.84
CA ASP A 27 13.70 16.01 -17.14
C ASP A 27 14.95 16.89 -17.22
N ILE A 28 14.88 18.14 -16.76
CA ILE A 28 16.04 19.04 -16.69
C ILE A 28 17.13 18.48 -15.77
N VAL A 29 16.77 18.08 -14.55
CA VAL A 29 17.70 17.51 -13.57
C VAL A 29 18.37 16.26 -14.13
N LEU A 30 17.60 15.34 -14.72
CA LEU A 30 18.12 14.10 -15.29
C LEU A 30 19.07 14.34 -16.47
N ARG A 31 18.76 15.30 -17.36
CA ARG A 31 19.63 15.66 -18.50
C ARG A 31 20.94 16.33 -18.07
N ASN A 32 20.91 17.12 -16.99
CA ASN A 32 22.10 17.77 -16.46
C ASN A 32 23.06 16.79 -15.77
N GLY A 33 22.55 15.64 -15.32
CA GLY A 33 23.35 14.58 -14.72
C GLY A 33 23.96 14.96 -13.36
N GLY A 34 25.01 14.25 -12.96
CA GLY A 34 25.71 14.49 -11.69
C GLY A 34 24.96 13.99 -10.45
N GLN A 35 25.36 14.47 -9.28
CA GLN A 35 24.85 13.97 -7.99
C GLN A 35 23.35 14.26 -7.82
N GLU A 36 22.88 15.42 -8.28
CA GLU A 36 21.46 15.80 -8.18
C GLU A 36 20.56 14.84 -8.99
N ALA A 37 21.01 14.41 -10.17
CA ALA A 37 20.30 13.40 -10.97
C ALA A 37 20.26 12.04 -10.27
N VAL A 38 21.36 11.63 -9.65
CA VAL A 38 21.43 10.38 -8.86
C VAL A 38 20.47 10.44 -7.66
N ASP A 39 20.46 11.56 -6.94
CA ASP A 39 19.58 11.75 -5.78
C ASP A 39 18.10 11.81 -6.19
N ALA A 40 17.78 12.38 -7.36
CA ALA A 40 16.43 12.35 -7.92
C ALA A 40 15.99 10.92 -8.26
N VAL A 41 16.85 10.13 -8.92
CA VAL A 41 16.56 8.72 -9.23
C VAL A 41 16.39 7.89 -7.95
N ASN A 42 17.26 8.06 -6.95
CA ASN A 42 17.17 7.32 -5.70
C ASN A 42 15.89 7.62 -4.93
N ARG A 43 15.43 8.88 -4.93
CA ARG A 43 14.13 9.24 -4.33
C ARG A 43 12.98 8.55 -5.06
N MET A 44 12.97 8.60 -6.39
CA MET A 44 11.94 7.91 -7.17
C MET A 44 11.95 6.39 -6.95
N ALA A 45 13.14 5.78 -6.86
CA ALA A 45 13.26 4.36 -6.57
C ALA A 45 12.68 4.02 -5.19
N ALA A 46 12.99 4.82 -4.16
CA ALA A 46 12.43 4.64 -2.83
C ALA A 46 10.90 4.83 -2.81
N ASP A 47 10.37 5.81 -3.55
CA ASP A 47 8.93 6.03 -3.67
C ASP A 47 8.24 4.85 -4.36
N ILE A 48 8.83 4.33 -5.46
CA ILE A 48 8.33 3.14 -6.16
C ILE A 48 8.35 1.93 -5.24
N GLU A 49 9.45 1.69 -4.53
CA GLU A 49 9.57 0.59 -3.57
C GLU A 49 8.51 0.69 -2.46
N ALA A 50 8.24 1.90 -1.96
CA ALA A 50 7.22 2.14 -0.95
C ALA A 50 5.78 1.88 -1.48
N MET A 51 5.56 2.04 -2.79
CA MET A 51 4.26 1.77 -3.44
C MET A 51 4.04 0.29 -3.79
N MET A 52 5.09 -0.53 -3.84
CA MET A 52 4.92 -1.95 -4.15
C MET A 52 4.39 -2.73 -2.94
N PRO A 53 3.38 -3.60 -3.11
CA PRO A 53 2.98 -4.52 -2.05
C PRO A 53 4.16 -5.40 -1.64
N ARG A 54 4.54 -5.35 -0.36
CA ARG A 54 5.53 -6.25 0.24
C ARG A 54 4.89 -7.07 1.36
N TRP A 55 5.52 -8.20 1.66
CA TRP A 55 5.25 -8.95 2.88
C TRP A 55 5.70 -8.15 4.11
N ILE A 56 4.81 -8.00 5.06
CA ILE A 56 4.99 -7.29 6.32
C ILE A 56 4.94 -8.32 7.45
N PRO A 57 6.00 -8.46 8.26
CA PRO A 57 5.98 -9.31 9.44
C PRO A 57 4.90 -8.84 10.42
N VAL A 58 4.17 -9.78 11.03
CA VAL A 58 3.13 -9.47 12.03
C VAL A 58 3.69 -8.67 13.22
N GLY A 59 4.94 -8.92 13.59
CA GLY A 59 5.64 -8.16 14.65
C GLY A 59 6.12 -6.76 14.24
N GLU A 60 6.15 -6.43 12.94
CA GLU A 60 6.46 -5.08 12.45
C GLU A 60 5.22 -4.18 12.57
N ARG A 61 4.08 -4.67 12.06
CA ARG A 61 2.81 -3.95 12.02
C ARG A 61 1.66 -4.92 11.77
N LEU A 62 0.50 -4.64 12.37
CA LEU A 62 -0.76 -5.32 12.05
C LEU A 62 -1.52 -4.60 10.93
N PRO A 63 -2.32 -5.30 10.12
CA PRO A 63 -3.17 -4.65 9.13
C PRO A 63 -4.24 -3.80 9.82
N ASP A 64 -4.80 -2.87 9.04
CA ASP A 64 -5.94 -2.07 9.48
C ASP A 64 -7.14 -2.98 9.75
N ASP A 65 -7.99 -2.58 10.69
CA ASP A 65 -9.14 -3.38 11.11
C ASP A 65 -10.09 -3.61 9.92
N TYR A 66 -10.65 -4.82 9.84
CA TYR A 66 -11.62 -5.23 8.80
C TYR A 66 -11.10 -5.21 7.34
N GLY A 67 -9.78 -5.10 7.14
CA GLY A 67 -9.16 -5.21 5.82
C GLY A 67 -8.77 -6.65 5.49
N ASP A 68 -9.26 -7.16 4.36
CA ASP A 68 -8.80 -8.44 3.81
C ASP A 68 -7.34 -8.31 3.35
N VAL A 69 -6.51 -9.25 3.79
CA VAL A 69 -5.09 -9.35 3.44
C VAL A 69 -4.75 -10.76 2.98
N LEU A 70 -3.65 -10.88 2.25
CA LEU A 70 -3.04 -12.18 2.00
C LEU A 70 -2.05 -12.48 3.12
N CYS A 71 -2.22 -13.63 3.78
CA CYS A 71 -1.41 -14.09 4.90
C CYS A 71 -0.47 -15.21 4.46
N TRP A 72 0.70 -15.27 5.10
CA TRP A 72 1.58 -16.43 5.13
C TRP A 72 1.63 -16.99 6.54
N TYR A 73 1.28 -18.25 6.71
CA TYR A 73 1.28 -18.94 8.00
C TYR A 73 2.01 -20.28 7.89
N VAL A 74 2.37 -20.84 9.04
CA VAL A 74 3.00 -22.16 9.14
C VAL A 74 2.07 -23.03 9.96
N ASP A 75 1.63 -24.14 9.37
CA ASP A 75 0.78 -25.12 10.05
C ASP A 75 1.54 -25.69 11.25
N ALA A 76 0.97 -25.56 12.45
CA ALA A 76 1.66 -25.97 13.69
C ALA A 76 1.83 -27.49 13.82
N ALA A 77 0.99 -28.29 13.15
CA ALA A 77 1.03 -29.74 13.21
C ALA A 77 2.03 -30.34 12.20
N THR A 78 2.14 -29.75 11.02
CA THR A 78 2.99 -30.27 9.92
C THR A 78 4.30 -29.49 9.76
N GLY A 79 4.33 -28.22 10.18
CA GLY A 79 5.44 -27.30 9.92
C GLY A 79 5.49 -26.79 8.48
N GLU A 80 4.46 -27.05 7.66
CA GLU A 80 4.40 -26.61 6.27
C GLU A 80 3.92 -25.16 6.17
N GLY A 81 4.48 -24.42 5.19
CA GLY A 81 4.12 -23.03 4.92
C GLY A 81 2.98 -22.93 3.91
N HIS A 82 2.00 -22.08 4.22
CA HIS A 82 0.80 -21.90 3.41
C HIS A 82 0.45 -20.43 3.24
N CYS A 83 -0.30 -20.12 2.19
CA CYS A 83 -0.90 -18.81 1.98
C CYS A 83 -2.43 -18.89 1.98
N GLY A 84 -3.07 -17.85 2.54
CA GLY A 84 -4.53 -17.76 2.63
C GLY A 84 -4.99 -16.32 2.79
N PHE A 85 -6.24 -16.06 2.48
CA PHE A 85 -6.87 -14.77 2.77
C PHE A 85 -7.29 -14.72 4.23
N GLY A 86 -7.12 -13.58 4.88
CA GLY A 86 -7.54 -13.39 6.26
C GLY A 86 -7.64 -11.92 6.66
N CYS A 87 -8.09 -11.70 7.89
CA CYS A 87 -8.15 -10.38 8.52
C CYS A 87 -7.58 -10.45 9.95
N CYS A 88 -7.22 -9.28 10.49
CA CYS A 88 -6.83 -9.16 11.89
C CYS A 88 -7.73 -8.14 12.59
N GLU A 89 -8.52 -8.62 13.56
CA GLU A 89 -9.58 -7.85 14.19
C GLU A 89 -9.51 -7.96 15.71
N PRO A 90 -10.00 -6.97 16.46
CA PRO A 90 -10.12 -7.09 17.90
C PRO A 90 -11.22 -8.11 18.26
N ASN A 91 -10.86 -9.11 19.07
CA ASN A 91 -11.80 -10.06 19.62
C ASN A 91 -12.86 -9.31 20.45
N PRO A 92 -14.17 -9.50 20.19
CA PRO A 92 -15.22 -8.71 20.83
C PRO A 92 -15.39 -8.99 22.33
N GLN A 93 -14.87 -10.10 22.85
CA GLN A 93 -14.93 -10.45 24.27
C GLN A 93 -13.68 -10.03 25.04
N THR A 94 -12.49 -10.15 24.44
CA THR A 94 -11.21 -9.87 25.13
C THR A 94 -10.60 -8.53 24.75
N GLY A 95 -10.95 -7.98 23.59
CA GLY A 95 -10.33 -6.79 22.99
C GLY A 95 -8.94 -7.04 22.41
N GLU A 96 -8.42 -8.27 22.50
CA GLU A 96 -7.12 -8.64 21.95
C GLU A 96 -7.20 -8.83 20.43
N ARG A 97 -6.10 -8.57 19.73
CA ARG A 97 -6.04 -8.77 18.27
C ARG A 97 -6.00 -10.26 17.95
N GLU A 98 -6.95 -10.72 17.14
CA GLU A 98 -7.08 -12.09 16.67
C GLU A 98 -6.99 -12.13 15.14
N TRP A 99 -6.53 -13.26 14.60
CA TRP A 99 -6.45 -13.50 13.16
C TRP A 99 -7.52 -14.51 12.77
N ASP A 100 -8.31 -14.16 11.75
CA ASP A 100 -9.19 -15.10 11.06
C ASP A 100 -8.62 -15.33 9.66
N ILE A 101 -8.13 -16.54 9.40
CA ILE A 101 -7.61 -16.95 8.10
C ILE A 101 -8.57 -17.99 7.55
N ALA A 102 -9.06 -17.78 6.33
CA ALA A 102 -10.15 -18.55 5.75
C ALA A 102 -9.96 -20.08 5.89
N GLY A 103 -10.68 -20.68 6.85
CA GLY A 103 -10.70 -22.12 7.10
C GLY A 103 -9.54 -22.66 7.94
N VAL A 104 -8.75 -21.80 8.59
CA VAL A 104 -7.54 -22.20 9.34
C VAL A 104 -7.41 -21.39 10.63
N PHE A 105 -6.98 -22.04 11.72
CA PHE A 105 -6.79 -21.42 13.04
C PHE A 105 -5.32 -21.09 13.36
N ASP A 106 -4.45 -21.08 12.36
CA ASP A 106 -3.03 -20.82 12.54
C ASP A 106 -2.72 -19.32 12.60
N GLN A 107 -1.65 -18.98 13.31
CA GLN A 107 -1.17 -17.60 13.39
C GLN A 107 -0.27 -17.27 12.19
N PRO A 108 -0.53 -16.18 11.47
CA PRO A 108 0.32 -15.78 10.36
C PRO A 108 1.65 -15.24 10.89
N THR A 109 2.69 -15.40 10.08
CA THR A 109 4.00 -14.80 10.33
C THR A 109 4.16 -13.50 9.56
N HIS A 110 3.55 -13.42 8.37
CA HIS A 110 3.61 -12.26 7.47
C HIS A 110 2.26 -12.06 6.79
N TRP A 111 1.99 -10.84 6.37
CA TRP A 111 0.82 -10.48 5.57
C TRP A 111 1.19 -9.48 4.49
N MET A 112 0.34 -9.33 3.46
CA MET A 112 0.47 -8.27 2.47
C MET A 112 -0.91 -7.71 2.10
N PRO A 113 -1.02 -6.40 1.84
CA PRO A 113 -2.27 -5.79 1.41
C PRO A 113 -2.69 -6.36 0.05
N LEU A 114 -3.99 -6.54 -0.13
CA LEU A 114 -4.56 -6.87 -1.44
C LEU A 114 -4.51 -5.64 -2.36
N PRO A 115 -4.35 -5.82 -3.68
CA PRO A 115 -4.52 -4.73 -4.62
C PRO A 115 -5.96 -4.24 -4.59
N GLU A 116 -6.16 -2.97 -4.98
CA GLU A 116 -7.53 -2.47 -5.20
C GLU A 116 -8.25 -3.35 -6.24
N PRO A 117 -9.52 -3.70 -6.00
CA PRO A 117 -10.29 -4.49 -6.94
C PRO A 117 -10.42 -3.74 -8.29
N PRO A 118 -10.50 -4.47 -9.41
CA PRO A 118 -10.74 -3.84 -10.70
C PRO A 118 -12.10 -3.12 -10.72
N ALA A 119 -12.14 -1.94 -11.35
CA ALA A 119 -13.34 -1.11 -11.50
C ALA A 119 -14.31 -1.62 -12.58
#